data_AF-A0A6M1LGW8-F1
#
_entry.id   AF-A0A6M1LGW8-F1
#
_cell.length_a   1.000
_cell.length_b   1.000
_cell.length_c   1.000
_cell.angle_alpha   90.00
_cell.angle_beta   90.00
_cell.angle_gamma   90.00
#
_symmetry.space_group_name_H-M   'P 1'
#
loop_
_entity.id
_entity.type
_entity.pdbx_description
1 polymer ?
#
loop_
_entity_poly.entity_id
_entity_poly.type
_entity_poly.pdbx_seq_one_letter_code
_entity_poly.pdbx_strand_id
1 'polypeptide(L)'
;MMAEEASGFDFVLLPRHGRRPLGFQGRLLARMEAAPPDLPVDSCVTLHEAATGGFVCAIRHRLRDAAGAEERCYALAADDAPTLLRFLHLHDPLRDLPPAALVPQAAGTAPSRAALAEAATIAPRLRAVWRDLLAASFGPLAGPEPDQGPTASRRPAPEEDHDERHQRA
;
A
#
# COMPACT_ATOMS: atom_id res chain seq x y z
N MET A 1 7.07 39.57 19.29
CA MET A 1 6.11 38.45 19.45
C MET A 1 6.26 37.64 18.18
N MET A 2 7.16 36.65 18.19
CA MET A 2 7.46 35.82 17.02
C MET A 2 6.29 34.86 16.84
N ALA A 3 5.51 35.03 15.79
CA ALA A 3 4.64 33.97 15.30
C ALA A 3 5.57 32.97 14.60
N GLU A 4 5.93 31.90 15.32
CA GLU A 4 6.67 30.77 14.77
C GLU A 4 5.87 30.22 13.58
N GLU A 5 6.50 30.24 12.41
CA GLU A 5 5.94 29.74 11.16
C GLU A 5 5.41 28.32 11.34
N ALA A 6 4.22 28.09 10.79
CA ALA A 6 3.51 26.82 10.84
C ALA A 6 4.44 25.66 10.47
N SER A 7 4.73 24.78 11.44
CA SER A 7 5.26 23.45 11.15
C SER A 7 4.33 22.84 10.11
N GLY A 8 4.81 22.61 8.88
CA GLY A 8 3.99 22.28 7.70
C GLY A 8 3.29 20.91 7.73
N PHE A 9 2.67 20.57 8.86
CA PHE A 9 1.96 19.36 9.19
C PHE A 9 0.58 19.73 9.74
N ASP A 10 -0.46 19.14 9.17
CA ASP A 10 -1.84 19.30 9.62
C ASP A 10 -2.27 18.10 10.48
N PHE A 11 -3.25 18.30 11.35
CA PHE A 11 -3.90 17.16 11.98
C PHE A 11 -4.79 16.44 10.95
N VAL A 12 -4.47 15.18 10.66
CA VAL A 12 -5.18 14.33 9.71
C VAL A 12 -5.89 13.21 10.47
N LEU A 13 -7.15 12.97 10.12
CA LEU A 13 -7.95 11.87 10.66
C LEU A 13 -8.43 10.96 9.52
N LEU A 14 -7.84 9.76 9.45
CA LEU A 14 -8.16 8.79 8.40
C LEU A 14 -9.17 7.74 8.90
N PRO A 15 -10.32 7.56 8.23
CA PRO A 15 -11.26 6.50 8.58
C PRO A 15 -10.66 5.11 8.36
N ARG A 16 -11.10 4.12 9.16
CA ARG A 16 -10.71 2.72 9.01
C ARG A 16 -11.92 1.81 9.20
N HIS A 17 -12.25 1.02 8.19
CA HIS A 17 -13.36 0.09 8.22
C HIS A 17 -13.18 -0.93 9.35
N GLY A 18 -14.20 -1.07 10.19
CA GLY A 18 -14.19 -1.98 11.35
C GLY A 18 -13.18 -1.64 12.45
N ARG A 19 -12.53 -0.46 12.40
CA ARG A 19 -11.50 -0.04 13.37
C ARG A 19 -11.70 1.43 13.78
N ARG A 20 -11.07 1.84 14.87
CA ARG A 20 -11.02 3.27 15.24
C ARG A 20 -10.29 4.07 14.14
N PRO A 21 -10.68 5.32 13.82
CA PRO A 21 -9.91 6.16 12.91
C PRO A 21 -8.44 6.30 13.32
N LEU A 22 -7.57 6.54 12.35
CA LEU A 22 -6.14 6.81 12.57
C LEU A 22 -5.91 8.32 12.52
N GLY A 23 -5.69 8.93 13.69
CA GLY A 23 -5.35 10.34 13.82
C GLY A 23 -3.84 10.54 13.97
N PHE A 24 -3.28 11.51 13.27
CA PHE A 24 -1.85 11.87 13.34
C PHE A 24 -1.64 13.31 12.87
N GLN A 25 -0.50 13.91 13.21
CA GLN A 25 -0.04 15.12 12.54
C GLN A 25 0.81 14.73 11.34
N GLY A 26 0.47 15.22 10.16
CA GLY A 26 1.11 14.80 8.93
C GLY A 26 0.89 15.75 7.77
N ARG A 27 1.62 15.51 6.69
CA ARG A 27 1.47 16.23 5.42
C ARG A 27 1.30 15.24 4.28
N LEU A 28 0.42 15.57 3.33
CA LEU A 28 0.20 14.74 2.16
C LEU A 28 1.44 14.79 1.26
N LEU A 29 1.97 13.61 0.93
CA LEU A 29 3.06 13.44 -0.03
C LEU A 29 2.53 13.13 -1.42
N ALA A 30 1.56 12.22 -1.50
CA ALA A 30 1.03 11.76 -2.78
C ALA A 30 -0.43 11.32 -2.66
N ARG A 31 -1.17 11.48 -3.76
CA ARG A 31 -2.53 10.98 -3.93
C ARG A 31 -2.67 10.39 -5.32
N MET A 32 -3.14 9.16 -5.39
CA MET A 32 -3.31 8.43 -6.65
C MET A 32 -4.70 7.81 -6.69
N GLU A 33 -5.32 7.85 -7.86
CA GLU A 33 -6.71 7.45 -8.03
C GLU A 33 -6.87 6.60 -9.28
N ALA A 34 -7.76 5.62 -9.19
CA ALA A 34 -8.27 4.87 -10.32
C ALA A 34 -9.79 4.90 -10.30
N ALA A 35 -10.37 5.58 -11.28
CA ALA A 35 -11.81 5.71 -11.49
C ALA A 35 -12.18 5.30 -12.93
N PRO A 36 -11.94 4.03 -13.33
CA PRO A 36 -12.28 3.56 -14.67
C PRO A 36 -13.80 3.69 -14.92
N PRO A 37 -14.23 4.31 -16.04
CA PRO A 37 -15.63 4.70 -16.25
C PRO A 37 -16.58 3.50 -16.31
N ASP A 38 -16.08 2.33 -16.66
CA ASP A 38 -16.82 1.10 -16.89
C ASP A 38 -16.82 0.13 -15.69
N LEU A 39 -16.18 0.50 -14.57
CA LEU A 39 -16.22 -0.28 -13.34
C LEU A 39 -16.90 0.50 -12.21
N PRO A 40 -17.58 -0.20 -11.28
CA PRO A 40 -18.43 0.44 -10.26
C PRO A 40 -17.66 0.99 -9.05
N VAL A 41 -16.34 0.76 -8.97
CA VAL A 41 -15.51 1.11 -7.82
C VAL A 41 -14.45 2.15 -8.20
N ASP A 42 -14.44 3.26 -7.46
CA ASP A 42 -13.34 4.21 -7.44
C ASP A 42 -12.34 3.81 -6.35
N SER A 43 -11.06 3.78 -6.68
CA SER A 43 -9.99 3.51 -5.71
C SER A 43 -9.10 4.74 -5.55
N CYS A 44 -8.74 5.07 -4.31
CA CYS A 44 -7.85 6.16 -3.97
C CYS A 44 -6.81 5.68 -2.96
N VAL A 45 -5.57 6.08 -3.17
CA VAL A 45 -4.47 5.91 -2.21
C VAL A 45 -3.93 7.28 -1.86
N THR A 46 -3.69 7.50 -0.57
CA THR A 46 -3.00 8.70 -0.08
C THR A 46 -1.81 8.29 0.77
N LEU A 47 -0.67 8.95 0.54
CA LEU A 47 0.54 8.79 1.35
C LEU A 47 0.84 10.08 2.08
N HIS A 48 1.21 9.96 3.34
CA HIS A 48 1.55 11.08 4.20
C HIS A 48 2.88 10.81 4.89
N GLU A 49 3.61 11.88 5.15
CA GLU A 49 4.68 11.90 6.13
C GLU A 49 4.09 12.29 7.49
N ALA A 50 4.48 11.58 8.54
CA ALA A 50 4.05 11.89 9.90
C ALA A 50 5.07 12.79 10.61
N ALA A 51 4.59 13.75 11.39
CA ALA A 51 5.44 14.69 12.13
C ALA A 51 6.35 14.00 13.16
N THR A 52 5.93 12.82 13.66
CA THR A 52 6.71 11.97 14.57
C THR A 52 7.83 11.18 13.87
N GLY A 53 7.97 11.32 12.55
CA GLY A 53 8.73 10.43 11.70
C GLY A 53 7.88 9.27 11.16
N GLY A 54 8.37 8.64 10.10
CA GLY A 54 7.67 7.56 9.40
C GLY A 54 6.60 8.05 8.43
N PHE A 55 5.76 7.13 7.99
CA PHE A 55 4.79 7.33 6.91
C PHE A 55 3.42 6.75 7.28
N VAL A 56 2.38 7.35 6.70
CA VAL A 56 1.00 6.85 6.81
C VAL A 56 0.39 6.71 5.43
N CYS A 57 -0.10 5.52 5.10
CA CYS A 57 -0.90 5.32 3.89
C CYS A 57 -2.38 5.12 4.24
N ALA A 58 -3.25 5.54 3.32
CA ALA A 58 -4.67 5.24 3.34
C ALA A 58 -5.11 4.69 1.99
N ILE A 59 -6.02 3.74 2.01
CA ILE A 59 -6.71 3.17 0.85
C ILE A 59 -8.20 3.45 1.03
N ARG A 60 -8.85 3.95 -0.01
CA ARG A 60 -10.30 4.13 -0.05
C ARG A 60 -10.85 3.51 -1.33
N HIS A 61 -11.83 2.62 -1.18
CA HIS A 61 -12.66 2.11 -2.28
C HIS A 61 -14.07 2.62 -2.11
N ARG A 62 -14.63 3.28 -3.13
CA ARG A 62 -15.97 3.86 -3.11
C ARG A 62 -16.81 3.25 -4.24
N LEU A 63 -18.01 2.79 -3.91
CA LEU A 63 -19.00 2.36 -4.92
C LEU A 63 -19.73 3.58 -5.47
N ARG A 64 -19.82 3.73 -6.81
CA ARG A 64 -20.40 4.92 -7.45
C ARG A 64 -21.92 5.03 -7.31
N ASP A 65 -22.61 3.91 -7.46
CA ASP A 65 -24.08 3.88 -7.63
C ASP A 65 -24.81 3.22 -6.45
N ALA A 66 -24.11 2.99 -5.32
CA ALA A 66 -24.76 2.53 -4.10
C ALA A 66 -25.64 3.65 -3.53
N ALA A 67 -26.86 3.32 -3.10
CA ALA A 67 -27.75 4.23 -2.39
C ALA A 67 -27.14 4.53 -0.99
N GLY A 68 -26.21 5.49 -0.97
CA GLY A 68 -25.31 5.77 0.15
C GLY A 68 -23.86 5.66 -0.31
N ALA A 69 -22.98 6.54 0.19
CA ALA A 69 -21.55 6.49 -0.11
C ALA A 69 -20.92 5.28 0.58
N GLU A 70 -21.15 4.08 0.03
CA GLU A 70 -20.57 2.86 0.55
C GLU A 70 -19.08 2.87 0.23
N GLU A 71 -18.29 3.22 1.24
CA GLU A 71 -16.84 3.23 1.17
C GLU A 71 -16.21 2.16 2.07
N ARG A 72 -15.05 1.66 1.64
CA ARG A 72 -14.15 0.83 2.44
C ARG A 72 -12.82 1.54 2.56
N CYS A 73 -12.51 1.94 3.78
CA CYS A 73 -11.31 2.72 4.10
C CYS A 73 -10.35 1.88 4.94
N TYR A 74 -9.07 1.95 4.61
CA TYR A 74 -8.00 1.27 5.33
C TYR A 74 -6.86 2.25 5.51
N ALA A 75 -6.17 2.19 6.64
CA ALA A 75 -4.99 3.02 6.86
C ALA A 75 -3.98 2.30 7.74
N LEU A 76 -2.70 2.51 7.43
CA LEU A 76 -1.55 1.94 8.12
C LEU A 76 -0.52 3.05 8.35
N ALA A 77 -0.01 3.13 9.58
CA ALA A 77 1.21 3.85 9.90
C ALA A 77 2.38 2.86 9.96
N ALA A 78 3.52 3.23 9.43
CA ALA A 78 4.75 2.46 9.49
C ALA A 78 5.97 3.37 9.54
N ASP A 79 7.06 2.89 10.13
CA ASP A 79 8.30 3.67 10.27
C ASP A 79 9.11 3.70 8.95
N ASP A 80 8.78 2.81 8.01
CA ASP A 80 9.49 2.64 6.75
C ASP A 80 8.56 2.50 5.53
N ALA A 81 9.05 2.92 4.36
CA ALA A 81 8.31 2.85 3.11
C ALA A 81 8.04 1.40 2.61
N PRO A 82 8.99 0.44 2.67
CA PRO A 82 8.74 -0.95 2.28
C PRO A 82 7.54 -1.60 2.99
N THR A 83 7.35 -1.35 4.28
CA THR A 83 6.20 -1.86 5.04
C THR A 83 4.88 -1.32 4.48
N LEU A 84 4.82 -0.03 4.14
CA LEU A 84 3.61 0.56 3.51
C LEU A 84 3.37 0.01 2.11
N LEU A 85 4.41 -0.12 1.29
CA LEU A 85 4.29 -0.66 -0.06
C LEU A 85 3.79 -2.10 -0.03
N ARG A 86 4.31 -2.92 0.88
CA ARG A 86 3.83 -4.29 1.08
C ARG A 86 2.35 -4.31 1.49
N PHE A 87 1.92 -3.42 2.38
CA PHE A 87 0.50 -3.29 2.74
C PHE A 87 -0.37 -2.95 1.53
N LEU A 88 0.06 -1.99 0.69
CA LEU A 88 -0.67 -1.59 -0.52
C LEU A 88 -0.77 -2.76 -1.52
N HIS A 89 0.34 -3.42 -1.83
CA HIS A 89 0.36 -4.50 -2.83
C HIS A 89 -0.36 -5.77 -2.38
N LEU A 90 -0.40 -6.07 -1.07
CA LEU A 90 -1.15 -7.21 -0.54
C LEU A 90 -2.64 -6.91 -0.32
N HIS A 91 -3.06 -5.67 -0.49
CA HIS A 91 -4.46 -5.29 -0.33
C HIS A 91 -5.32 -5.80 -1.49
N ASP A 92 -6.43 -6.46 -1.17
CA ASP A 92 -7.47 -6.80 -2.15
C ASP A 92 -8.57 -5.73 -2.11
N PRO A 93 -8.81 -4.97 -3.20
CA PRO A 93 -9.84 -3.93 -3.24
C PRO A 93 -11.26 -4.46 -2.99
N LEU A 94 -11.46 -5.77 -3.08
CA LEU A 94 -12.76 -6.44 -2.89
C LEU A 94 -12.93 -7.11 -1.53
N ARG A 95 -11.93 -7.02 -0.64
CA ARG A 95 -11.86 -7.77 0.62
C ARG A 95 -13.16 -7.73 1.43
N ASP A 96 -13.70 -6.52 1.65
CA ASP A 96 -14.88 -6.29 2.49
C ASP A 96 -16.09 -5.79 1.68
N LEU A 97 -16.06 -5.99 0.35
CA LEU A 97 -17.17 -5.67 -0.55
C LEU A 97 -17.96 -6.96 -0.86
N PRO A 98 -19.28 -7.00 -0.59
CA PRO A 98 -20.07 -8.15 -1.01
C PRO A 98 -20.10 -8.22 -2.54
N PRO A 99 -20.00 -9.41 -3.17
CA PRO A 99 -19.98 -9.53 -4.64
C PRO A 99 -21.17 -8.86 -5.32
N ALA A 100 -22.33 -8.91 -4.68
CA ALA A 100 -23.56 -8.27 -5.14
C ALA A 100 -23.44 -6.75 -5.32
N ALA A 101 -22.52 -6.09 -4.61
CA ALA A 101 -22.30 -4.65 -4.71
C ALA A 101 -21.55 -4.22 -5.98
N LEU A 102 -20.96 -5.17 -6.72
CA LEU A 102 -20.27 -4.89 -7.99
C LEU A 102 -21.22 -4.77 -9.18
N VAL A 103 -22.52 -4.96 -8.98
CA VAL A 103 -23.54 -4.86 -10.02
C VAL A 103 -24.72 -4.04 -9.49
N PRO A 104 -25.36 -3.21 -10.33
CA PRO A 104 -26.57 -2.51 -9.92
C PRO A 104 -27.65 -3.50 -9.48
N GLN A 105 -28.20 -3.33 -8.27
CA GLN A 105 -29.33 -4.12 -7.80
C GLN A 105 -30.49 -3.23 -7.40
N ALA A 106 -31.72 -3.68 -7.66
CA ALA A 106 -32.90 -3.09 -7.07
C ALA A 106 -32.87 -3.28 -5.55
N ALA A 107 -33.11 -2.20 -4.81
CA ALA A 107 -33.06 -2.20 -3.35
C ALA A 107 -33.97 -3.29 -2.75
N GLY A 108 -33.43 -4.06 -1.79
CA GLY A 108 -34.19 -5.07 -1.06
C GLY A 108 -34.31 -6.45 -1.73
N THR A 109 -33.66 -6.66 -2.87
CA THR A 109 -33.66 -7.97 -3.55
C THR A 109 -32.41 -8.77 -3.19
N ALA A 110 -32.57 -10.08 -2.95
CA ALA A 110 -31.42 -10.98 -2.83
C ALA A 110 -30.65 -11.03 -4.18
N PRO A 111 -29.32 -11.19 -4.16
CA PRO A 111 -28.54 -11.22 -5.38
C PRO A 111 -28.96 -12.40 -6.25
N SER A 112 -29.31 -12.12 -7.51
CA SER A 112 -29.63 -13.16 -8.48
C SER A 112 -28.38 -13.93 -8.90
N ARG A 113 -28.55 -15.16 -9.38
CA ARG A 113 -27.43 -15.95 -9.93
C ARG A 113 -26.72 -15.23 -11.09
N ALA A 114 -27.48 -14.50 -11.92
CA ALA A 114 -26.93 -13.70 -13.01
C ALA A 114 -26.06 -12.55 -12.48
N ALA A 115 -26.53 -11.83 -11.46
CA ALA A 115 -25.79 -10.76 -10.80
C ALA A 115 -24.48 -11.26 -10.19
N LEU A 116 -24.49 -12.44 -9.55
CA LEU A 116 -23.26 -13.04 -9.01
C LEU A 116 -22.29 -13.49 -10.11
N ALA A 117 -22.80 -14.01 -11.23
CA ALA A 117 -21.96 -14.40 -12.37
C ALA A 117 -21.31 -13.16 -13.01
N GLU A 118 -22.03 -12.05 -13.14
CA GLU A 118 -21.50 -10.79 -13.63
C GLU A 118 -20.47 -10.18 -12.66
N ALA A 119 -20.75 -10.16 -11.36
CA ALA A 119 -19.78 -9.74 -10.36
C ALA A 119 -18.45 -10.53 -10.44
N ALA A 120 -18.52 -11.83 -10.77
CA ALA A 120 -17.34 -12.67 -10.96
C ALA A 120 -16.51 -12.30 -12.21
N THR A 121 -17.10 -11.68 -13.24
CA THR A 121 -16.34 -11.17 -14.40
C THR A 121 -15.72 -9.80 -14.14
N ILE A 122 -16.36 -8.97 -13.29
CA ILE A 122 -15.88 -7.64 -12.89
C ILE A 122 -14.71 -7.74 -11.91
N ALA A 123 -14.77 -8.67 -10.96
CA ALA A 123 -13.79 -8.77 -9.87
C ALA A 123 -12.31 -8.87 -10.33
N PRO A 124 -11.93 -9.72 -11.30
CA PRO A 124 -10.56 -9.78 -11.79
C PRO A 124 -10.08 -8.47 -12.43
N ARG A 125 -10.98 -7.75 -13.12
CA ARG A 125 -10.69 -6.48 -13.79
C ARG A 125 -10.39 -5.38 -12.76
N LEU A 126 -11.18 -5.31 -11.69
CA LEU A 126 -10.93 -4.38 -10.57
C LEU A 126 -9.57 -4.64 -9.90
N ARG A 127 -9.22 -5.91 -9.67
CA ARG A 127 -7.91 -6.27 -9.12
C ARG A 127 -6.76 -5.94 -10.08
N ALA A 128 -6.97 -6.07 -11.39
CA ALA A 128 -5.99 -5.66 -12.39
C ALA A 128 -5.76 -4.15 -12.36
N VAL A 129 -6.82 -3.36 -12.41
CA VAL A 129 -6.73 -1.89 -12.30
C VAL A 129 -6.02 -1.45 -11.01
N TRP A 130 -6.32 -2.11 -9.89
CA TRP A 130 -5.62 -1.84 -8.63
C TRP A 130 -4.11 -2.12 -8.72
N ARG A 131 -3.72 -3.28 -9.27
CA ARG A 131 -2.30 -3.61 -9.47
C ARG A 131 -1.62 -2.63 -10.43
N ASP A 132 -2.30 -2.23 -11.50
CA ASP A 132 -1.78 -1.29 -12.49
C ASP A 132 -1.58 0.10 -11.88
N LEU A 133 -2.53 0.58 -11.06
CA LEU A 133 -2.40 1.82 -10.30
C LEU A 133 -1.15 1.79 -9.41
N LEU A 134 -0.96 0.71 -8.65
CA LEU A 134 0.20 0.56 -7.77
C LEU A 134 1.50 0.45 -8.56
N ALA A 135 1.53 -0.33 -9.64
CA ALA A 135 2.70 -0.49 -10.49
C ALA A 135 3.12 0.82 -11.16
N ALA A 136 2.17 1.61 -11.65
CA ALA A 136 2.44 2.91 -12.26
C ALA A 136 2.92 3.96 -11.23
N SER A 137 2.48 3.84 -9.98
CA SER A 137 2.80 4.83 -8.92
C SER A 137 4.07 4.49 -8.15
N PHE A 138 4.35 3.21 -7.93
CA PHE A 138 5.38 2.72 -6.99
C PHE A 138 6.32 1.67 -7.58
N GLY A 139 6.09 1.26 -8.83
CA GLY A 139 6.74 0.10 -9.41
C GLY A 139 6.06 -1.22 -9.01
N PRO A 140 6.45 -2.33 -9.64
CA PRO A 140 5.95 -3.65 -9.29
C PRO A 140 6.41 -4.03 -7.87
N LEU A 141 5.62 -4.85 -7.18
CA LEU A 141 6.09 -5.46 -5.93
C LEU A 141 7.34 -6.29 -6.27
N ALA A 142 8.49 -5.90 -5.71
CA ALA A 142 9.68 -6.71 -5.81
C ALA A 142 9.34 -8.13 -5.32
N GLY A 143 9.62 -9.14 -6.14
CA GLY A 143 9.56 -10.52 -5.69
C GLY A 143 10.46 -10.70 -4.46
N PRO A 144 10.32 -11.79 -3.69
CA PRO A 144 11.34 -12.13 -2.71
C PRO A 144 12.68 -12.13 -3.46
N GLU A 145 13.60 -11.24 -3.07
CA GLU A 145 14.93 -11.23 -3.66
C GLU A 145 15.49 -12.66 -3.54
N PRO A 146 16.04 -13.23 -4.63
CA PRO A 146 16.83 -14.43 -4.46
C PRO A 146 17.93 -14.06 -3.47
N ASP A 147 18.00 -14.82 -2.37
CA ASP A 147 19.03 -14.74 -1.35
C ASP A 147 20.39 -14.57 -2.03
N GLN A 148 20.84 -13.32 -2.18
CA GLN A 148 22.18 -13.03 -2.62
C GLN A 148 23.03 -13.37 -1.42
N GLY A 149 23.37 -14.66 -1.33
CA GLY A 149 24.15 -15.24 -0.26
C GLY A 149 25.38 -14.38 0.01
N PRO A 150 25.91 -14.43 1.24
CA PRO A 150 26.91 -13.49 1.71
C PRO A 150 28.05 -13.42 0.69
N THR A 151 28.21 -12.26 0.06
CA THR A 151 29.41 -11.91 -0.70
C THR A 151 30.57 -12.16 0.25
N ALA A 152 31.24 -13.29 0.04
CA ALA A 152 32.46 -13.62 0.74
C ALA A 152 33.42 -12.46 0.50
N SER A 153 33.63 -11.65 1.54
CA SER A 153 34.75 -10.74 1.60
C SER A 153 36.00 -11.57 1.32
N ARG A 154 36.50 -11.50 0.09
CA ARG A 154 37.90 -11.76 -0.21
C ARG A 154 38.70 -10.76 0.62
N ARG A 155 39.03 -11.16 1.85
CA ARG A 155 40.18 -10.58 2.57
C ARG A 155 41.40 -10.83 1.69
N PRO A 156 42.20 -9.82 1.33
CA PRO A 156 43.55 -10.07 0.88
C PRO A 156 44.32 -10.76 2.02
N ALA A 157 45.05 -11.82 1.68
CA ALA A 157 45.92 -12.52 2.62
C ALA A 157 47.00 -11.55 3.14
N PRO A 158 47.37 -11.62 4.44
CA PRO A 158 48.53 -10.90 4.93
C PRO A 158 49.80 -11.53 4.33
N GLU A 159 50.72 -10.68 3.88
CA GLU A 159 52.07 -11.05 3.46
C GLU A 159 52.77 -11.77 4.62
N GLU A 160 53.24 -13.00 4.37
CA GLU A 160 54.07 -13.74 5.29
C GLU A 160 55.45 -13.08 5.36
N ASP A 161 55.69 -12.39 6.47
CA ASP A 161 56.99 -11.92 6.92
C ASP A 161 57.91 -13.15 7.11
N HIS A 162 58.82 -13.37 6.17
CA HIS A 162 59.83 -14.42 6.23
C HIS A 162 60.92 -14.01 7.23
N ASP A 163 60.77 -14.44 8.47
CA ASP A 163 61.85 -14.38 9.46
C ASP A 163 61.96 -15.70 10.24
N GLU A 164 62.59 -16.71 9.63
CA GLU A 164 63.14 -17.85 10.37
C GLU A 164 64.53 -18.25 9.87
N ARG A 165 65.52 -17.71 10.57
CA ARG A 165 66.58 -18.47 11.27
C ARG A 165 67.02 -19.78 10.61
N HIS A 166 68.14 -19.72 9.88
CA HIS A 166 69.06 -20.85 9.83
C HIS A 166 70.26 -20.62 10.76
N GLN A 167 70.23 -21.34 11.88
CA GLN A 167 71.42 -21.79 12.60
C GLN A 167 72.24 -22.71 11.69
N ARG A 168 73.54 -22.41 11.49
CA ARG A 168 74.68 -23.35 11.39
C ARG A 168 75.93 -22.54 11.78
N ALA A 169 76.52 -22.83 12.94
CA ALA A 169 77.70 -23.70 13.09
C ALA A 169 78.96 -23.06 12.49
#